data_AF-A0AAW9FCU8-F1
#
_entry.id   AF-A0AAW9FCU8-F1
#
_cell.length_a   1.000
_cell.length_b   1.000
_cell.length_c   1.000
_cell.angle_alpha   90.00
_cell.angle_beta   90.00
_cell.angle_gamma   90.00
#
_symmetry.space_group_name_H-M   'P 1'
#
loop_
_entity.id
_entity.type
_entity.pdbx_description
1 polymer ?
#
loop_
_entity_poly.entity_id
_entity_poly.type
_entity_poly.pdbx_seq_one_letter_code
_entity_poly.pdbx_strand_id
1 'polypeptide(L)'
;MYSIDNNYYPMIEATLAAQAEGKVTRWMASFAWWLGRQSIQNEDQFWFRFAGKATALLDAVDQDAIAAQLRKPEEAFVDEEAEWPEVPSGLQQLIATWSPSTEIDLDALKVQAVTKVDRSAEQYRLNFITAGSGQTMAYQQKLEEARKVVADPDIADAEVPHIVAEAGVDGVSKMDKAQQIVATFDAWQIISAGIEAKRMTAKRDIAAAETADEVKAAAAVQWAGV
;
A
#
# COMPACT_ATOMS: atom_id res chain seq x y z
N MET A 1 11.56 -11.45 -9.20
CA MET A 1 11.08 -10.10 -8.92
C MET A 1 11.44 -9.99 -7.48
N TYR A 2 12.28 -9.01 -7.16
CA TYR A 2 12.89 -8.90 -5.86
C TYR A 2 11.81 -8.96 -4.80
N SER A 3 11.77 -10.08 -4.09
CA SER A 3 11.04 -10.16 -2.85
C SER A 3 11.89 -9.38 -1.86
N ILE A 4 11.51 -8.11 -1.65
CA ILE A 4 11.87 -7.37 -0.43
C ILE A 4 11.45 -8.17 0.82
N ASP A 5 10.66 -9.24 0.69
CA ASP A 5 10.13 -10.02 1.80
C ASP A 5 11.23 -10.74 2.61
N ASN A 6 12.47 -10.85 2.11
CA ASN A 6 13.63 -11.17 2.96
C ASN A 6 14.40 -9.88 3.35
N ASN A 7 13.66 -8.95 3.94
CA ASN A 7 14.04 -7.54 4.21
C ASN A 7 15.27 -7.39 5.12
N TYR A 8 15.68 -8.45 5.82
CA TYR A 8 16.70 -8.33 6.86
C TYR A 8 18.13 -8.53 6.37
N TYR A 9 18.40 -9.08 5.19
CA TYR A 9 19.79 -9.21 4.69
C TYR A 9 20.45 -7.86 4.41
N PRO A 10 19.83 -6.91 3.67
CA PRO A 10 20.38 -5.56 3.54
C PRO A 10 20.50 -4.84 4.89
N MET A 11 19.56 -5.08 5.82
CA MET A 11 19.62 -4.48 7.16
C MET A 11 20.80 -5.02 7.98
N ILE A 12 21.07 -6.33 7.91
CA ILE A 12 22.23 -6.97 8.54
C ILE A 12 23.53 -6.41 7.95
N GLU A 13 23.65 -6.38 6.62
CA GLU A 13 24.83 -5.86 5.95
C GLU A 13 25.08 -4.40 6.33
N ALA A 14 24.06 -3.54 6.25
CA ALA A 14 24.18 -2.14 6.62
C ALA A 14 24.54 -1.94 8.10
N THR A 15 24.00 -2.76 8.99
CA THR A 15 24.28 -2.72 10.43
C THR A 15 25.74 -3.06 10.73
N LEU A 16 26.27 -4.12 10.12
CA LEU A 16 27.67 -4.52 10.32
C LEU A 16 28.64 -3.57 9.60
N ALA A 17 28.28 -3.06 8.42
CA ALA A 17 29.08 -2.05 7.73
C ALA A 17 29.18 -0.74 8.53
N ALA A 18 28.08 -0.27 9.10
CA ALA A 18 28.08 0.91 9.98
C ALA A 18 28.98 0.69 11.20
N GLN A 19 28.90 -0.48 11.83
CA GLN A 19 29.77 -0.86 12.94
C GLN A 19 31.25 -0.85 12.54
N ALA A 20 31.61 -1.41 11.37
CA ALA A 20 32.97 -1.40 10.85
C ALA A 20 33.50 0.02 10.55
N GLU A 21 32.61 0.94 10.17
CA GLU A 21 32.92 2.37 9.99
C GLU A 21 32.96 3.17 11.31
N GLY A 22 32.69 2.53 12.46
CA GLY A 22 32.60 3.19 13.76
C GLY A 22 31.37 4.09 13.91
N LYS A 23 30.35 3.91 13.07
CA LYS A 23 29.09 4.64 13.12
C LYS A 23 28.08 3.86 13.94
N VAL A 24 27.51 4.51 14.96
CA VAL A 24 26.40 3.96 15.74
C VAL A 24 25.23 4.91 15.64
N THR A 25 24.05 4.37 15.34
CA THR A 25 22.81 5.13 15.24
C THR A 25 21.71 4.43 16.02
N ARG A 26 20.69 5.20 16.41
CA ARG A 26 19.48 4.65 17.04
C ARG A 26 18.85 3.52 16.22
N TRP A 27 18.84 3.65 14.89
CA TRP A 27 18.29 2.65 13.98
C TRP A 27 19.07 1.34 14.04
N MET A 28 20.39 1.41 14.02
CA MET A 28 21.28 0.25 14.18
C MET A 28 21.01 -0.50 15.49
N ALA A 29 20.92 0.20 16.62
CA ALA A 29 20.60 -0.41 17.91
C ALA A 29 19.20 -1.02 17.93
N SER A 30 18.20 -0.28 17.42
CA SER A 30 16.81 -0.75 17.36
C SER A 30 16.64 -1.98 16.47
N PHE A 31 17.34 -2.04 15.34
CA PHE A 31 17.33 -3.19 14.44
C PHE A 31 18.00 -4.40 15.08
N ALA A 32 19.13 -4.24 15.76
CA ALA A 32 19.79 -5.34 16.46
C ALA A 32 18.88 -5.96 17.54
N TRP A 33 18.16 -5.15 18.33
CA TRP A 33 17.15 -5.64 19.27
C TRP A 33 16.03 -6.42 18.58
N TRP A 34 15.54 -5.93 17.44
CA TRP A 34 14.53 -6.63 16.64
C TRP A 34 15.05 -7.96 16.07
N LEU A 35 16.27 -7.99 15.52
CA LEU A 35 16.90 -9.19 14.97
C LEU A 35 17.05 -10.30 16.04
N GLY A 36 17.44 -9.93 17.26
CA GLY A 36 17.50 -10.86 18.39
C GLY A 36 16.13 -11.45 18.73
N ARG A 37 15.08 -10.61 18.76
CA ARG A 37 13.69 -11.05 19.00
C ARG A 37 13.13 -11.97 17.91
N GLN A 38 13.58 -11.80 16.67
CA GLN A 38 13.19 -12.66 15.55
C GLN A 38 14.05 -13.93 15.47
N SER A 39 15.05 -14.10 16.35
CA SER A 39 16.01 -15.20 16.32
C SER A 39 16.61 -15.42 14.93
N ILE A 40 16.96 -14.33 14.25
CA ILE A 40 17.47 -14.40 12.87
C ILE A 40 18.75 -15.24 12.84
N GLN A 41 18.74 -16.25 11.97
CA GLN A 41 19.80 -17.26 11.83
C GLN A 41 20.08 -18.09 13.10
N ASN A 42 19.17 -18.07 14.09
CA ASN A 42 19.38 -18.63 15.44
C ASN A 42 20.57 -18.01 16.19
N GLU A 43 20.88 -16.74 15.91
CA GLU A 43 21.99 -15.99 16.52
C GLU A 43 21.48 -14.92 17.51
N ASP A 44 20.46 -15.24 18.31
CA ASP A 44 19.78 -14.28 19.21
C ASP A 44 20.74 -13.69 20.26
N GLN A 45 21.62 -14.50 20.83
CA GLN A 45 22.64 -14.05 21.80
C GLN A 45 23.59 -13.02 21.20
N PHE A 46 24.05 -13.26 19.97
CA PHE A 46 24.89 -12.29 19.25
C PHE A 46 24.14 -10.98 19.05
N TRP A 47 22.90 -11.03 18.56
CA TRP A 47 22.11 -9.83 18.30
C TRP A 47 21.80 -9.02 19.55
N PHE A 48 21.50 -9.66 20.68
CA PHE A 48 21.25 -8.95 21.94
C PHE A 48 22.50 -8.29 22.51
N ARG A 49 23.65 -8.98 22.49
CA ARG A 49 24.95 -8.39 22.88
C ARG A 49 25.33 -7.22 22.00
N PHE A 50 25.13 -7.37 20.68
CA PHE A 50 25.37 -6.31 19.71
C PHE A 50 24.46 -5.11 19.97
N ALA A 51 23.18 -5.36 20.23
CA ALA A 51 22.20 -4.32 20.51
C ALA A 51 22.51 -3.57 21.81
N GLY A 52 22.86 -4.29 22.87
CA GLY A 52 23.31 -3.70 24.14
C GLY A 52 24.52 -2.79 23.96
N LYS A 53 25.54 -3.25 23.24
CA LYS A 53 26.71 -2.44 22.91
C LYS A 53 26.35 -1.21 22.07
N ALA A 54 25.51 -1.37 21.05
CA ALA A 54 25.08 -0.26 20.21
C ALA A 54 24.29 0.77 21.02
N THR A 55 23.38 0.34 21.90
CA THR A 55 22.63 1.23 22.79
C THR A 55 23.56 2.00 23.73
N ALA A 56 24.54 1.36 24.35
CA ALA A 56 25.52 1.98 25.25
C ALA A 56 26.33 3.14 24.62
N LEU A 57 26.45 3.13 23.28
CA LEU A 57 27.20 4.14 22.52
C LEU A 57 26.35 5.30 22.02
N LEU A 58 25.02 5.28 22.24
CA LEU A 58 24.13 6.38 21.90
C LEU A 58 24.17 7.49 22.96
N ASP A 59 23.57 8.64 22.65
CA ASP A 59 23.31 9.65 23.66
C ASP A 59 22.23 9.21 24.65
N ALA A 60 22.14 9.91 25.79
CA ALA A 60 21.21 9.56 26.87
C ALA A 60 19.73 9.57 26.43
N VAL A 61 19.35 10.42 25.47
CA VAL A 61 17.96 10.52 25.00
C VAL A 61 17.57 9.25 24.24
N ASP A 62 18.44 8.80 23.34
CA ASP A 62 18.18 7.58 22.58
C ASP A 62 18.39 6.30 23.42
N GLN A 63 19.32 6.32 24.39
CA GLN A 63 19.45 5.25 25.38
C GLN A 63 18.15 5.04 26.15
N ASP A 64 17.60 6.10 26.75
CA ASP A 64 16.36 6.05 27.53
C ASP A 64 15.17 5.59 26.67
N ALA A 65 15.09 6.09 25.42
CA ALA A 65 14.03 5.73 24.49
C ALA A 65 14.06 4.24 24.09
N ILE A 66 15.24 3.63 23.99
CA ILE A 66 15.39 2.20 23.71
C ILE A 66 15.11 1.39 24.98
N ALA A 67 15.69 1.79 26.12
CA ALA A 67 15.52 1.11 27.41
C ALA A 67 14.04 0.95 27.79
N ALA A 68 13.23 1.99 27.55
CA ALA A 68 11.78 1.95 27.80
C ALA A 68 11.00 0.88 26.99
N GLN A 69 11.61 0.30 25.96
CA GLN A 69 11.00 -0.70 25.07
C GLN A 69 11.55 -2.12 25.29
N LEU A 70 12.53 -2.30 26.19
CA LEU A 70 13.15 -3.59 26.46
C LEU A 70 12.24 -4.48 27.31
N ARG A 71 12.37 -5.80 27.09
CA ARG A 71 11.78 -6.83 27.95
C ARG A 71 12.75 -7.15 29.07
N LYS A 72 12.24 -7.63 30.21
CA LYS A 72 13.06 -7.97 31.38
C LYS A 72 14.32 -8.82 31.09
N PRO A 73 14.32 -9.83 30.20
CA PRO A 73 15.53 -10.56 29.86
C PRO A 73 16.54 -9.76 29.00
N GLU A 74 16.06 -8.77 28.24
CA GLU A 74 16.86 -7.95 27.34
C GLU A 74 17.65 -6.88 28.11
N GLU A 75 17.11 -6.39 29.23
CA GLU A 75 17.79 -5.44 30.12
C GLU A 75 19.17 -5.94 30.59
N ALA A 76 19.36 -7.26 30.67
CA ALA A 76 20.62 -7.86 31.08
C ALA A 76 21.80 -7.57 30.14
N PHE A 77 21.52 -7.27 28.87
CA PHE A 77 22.55 -7.03 27.85
C PHE A 77 22.95 -5.56 27.71
N VAL A 78 22.20 -4.63 28.31
CA VAL A 78 22.55 -3.20 28.30
C VAL A 78 23.79 -2.99 29.16
N ASP A 79 24.80 -2.31 28.62
CA ASP A 79 26.09 -2.04 29.28
C ASP A 79 26.87 -3.29 29.77
N GLU A 80 26.47 -4.50 29.36
CA GLU A 80 27.18 -5.75 29.71
C GLU A 80 28.53 -5.86 28.99
N GLU A 81 28.58 -5.42 27.72
CA GLU A 81 29.70 -5.69 26.82
C GLU A 81 30.63 -4.47 26.66
N ALA A 82 31.89 -4.62 27.10
CA ALA A 82 32.91 -3.60 26.90
C ALA A 82 33.39 -3.52 25.44
N GLU A 83 33.30 -4.63 24.70
CA GLU A 83 33.73 -4.77 23.31
C GLU A 83 32.57 -5.20 22.41
N TRP A 84 32.71 -5.06 21.09
CA TRP A 84 31.70 -5.58 20.15
C TRP A 84 31.79 -7.12 20.11
N PRO A 85 30.66 -7.85 20.09
CA PRO A 85 30.70 -9.30 19.98
C PRO A 85 31.25 -9.72 18.62
N GLU A 86 31.98 -10.85 18.59
CA GLU A 86 32.47 -11.43 17.35
C GLU A 86 31.29 -11.85 16.46
N VAL A 87 31.32 -11.47 15.18
CA VAL A 87 30.27 -11.84 14.22
C VAL A 87 30.33 -13.34 13.94
N PRO A 88 29.26 -14.12 14.20
CA PRO A 88 29.21 -15.54 13.92
C PRO A 88 29.55 -15.89 12.47
N SER A 89 30.28 -16.98 12.25
CA SER A 89 30.68 -17.44 10.91
C SER A 89 29.48 -17.67 9.97
N GLY A 90 28.33 -18.09 10.50
CA GLY A 90 27.08 -18.22 9.73
C GLY A 90 26.60 -16.89 9.17
N LEU A 91 26.66 -15.80 9.96
CA LEU A 91 26.32 -14.45 9.50
C LEU A 91 27.35 -13.89 8.51
N GLN A 92 28.64 -14.16 8.73
CA GLN A 92 29.70 -13.78 7.79
C GLN A 92 29.48 -14.44 6.41
N GLN A 93 29.20 -15.75 6.40
CA GLN A 93 28.91 -16.49 5.17
C GLN A 93 27.63 -16.00 4.50
N LEU A 94 26.59 -15.71 5.30
CA LEU A 94 25.33 -15.17 4.79
C LEU A 94 25.55 -13.85 4.03
N ILE A 95 26.29 -12.91 4.61
CA ILE A 95 26.58 -11.62 3.97
C ILE A 95 27.46 -11.82 2.74
N ALA A 96 28.50 -12.65 2.84
CA ALA A 96 29.43 -12.86 1.73
C ALA A 96 28.80 -13.55 0.51
N THR A 97 27.78 -14.37 0.74
CA THR A 97 27.06 -15.10 -0.33
C THR A 97 25.80 -14.40 -0.79
N TRP A 98 25.27 -13.46 0.01
CA TRP A 98 24.14 -12.67 -0.37
C TRP A 98 24.53 -11.68 -1.48
N SER A 99 23.76 -11.73 -2.56
CA SER A 99 23.83 -10.74 -3.62
C SER A 99 22.40 -10.38 -3.99
N PRO A 100 22.06 -9.09 -4.08
CA PRO A 100 20.78 -8.71 -4.65
C PRO A 100 20.77 -9.24 -6.08
N SER A 101 19.81 -10.10 -6.41
CA SER A 101 19.64 -10.54 -7.79
C SER A 101 19.55 -9.29 -8.69
N THR A 102 20.05 -9.39 -9.92
CA THR A 102 19.89 -8.35 -10.96
C THR A 102 18.87 -8.77 -12.01
N GLU A 103 18.30 -9.98 -11.88
CA GLU A 103 17.32 -10.54 -12.79
C GLU A 103 15.89 -10.18 -12.37
N ILE A 104 15.19 -9.50 -13.27
CA ILE A 104 13.79 -9.16 -13.10
C ILE A 104 12.94 -10.35 -13.54
N ASP A 105 12.34 -11.06 -12.58
CA ASP A 105 11.22 -11.97 -12.89
C ASP A 105 10.07 -11.16 -13.50
N LEU A 106 9.89 -11.38 -14.80
CA LEU A 106 8.93 -10.66 -15.60
C LEU A 106 7.49 -11.05 -15.22
N ASP A 107 7.25 -12.31 -14.86
CA ASP A 107 5.91 -12.81 -14.54
C ASP A 107 5.40 -12.20 -13.23
N ALA A 108 6.25 -12.19 -12.20
CA ALA A 108 5.90 -11.52 -10.96
C ALA A 108 5.70 -10.00 -11.16
N LEU A 109 6.52 -9.35 -12.00
CA LEU A 109 6.32 -7.94 -12.35
C LEU A 109 4.98 -7.70 -13.06
N LYS A 110 4.57 -8.57 -13.99
CA LYS A 110 3.28 -8.49 -14.69
C LYS A 110 2.10 -8.59 -13.72
N VAL A 111 2.13 -9.52 -12.77
CA VAL A 111 1.08 -9.69 -11.75
C VAL A 111 0.92 -8.41 -10.91
N GLN A 112 2.04 -7.81 -10.50
CA GLN A 112 2.02 -6.55 -9.75
C GLN A 112 1.52 -5.38 -10.59
N ALA A 113 1.93 -5.30 -11.86
CA ALA A 113 1.48 -4.28 -12.79
C ALA A 113 -0.05 -4.33 -12.99
N VAL A 114 -0.62 -5.53 -13.15
CA VAL A 114 -2.09 -5.71 -13.24
C VAL A 114 -2.78 -5.21 -11.97
N THR A 115 -2.27 -5.57 -10.80
CA THR A 115 -2.81 -5.12 -9.51
C THR A 115 -2.74 -3.60 -9.36
N LYS A 116 -1.63 -2.98 -9.80
CA LYS A 116 -1.45 -1.53 -9.82
C LYS A 116 -2.48 -0.86 -10.72
N VAL A 117 -2.68 -1.39 -11.94
CA VAL A 117 -3.67 -0.86 -12.89
C VAL A 117 -5.07 -0.91 -12.28
N ASP A 118 -5.48 -2.04 -11.70
CA ASP A 118 -6.80 -2.18 -11.06
C ASP A 118 -7.00 -1.19 -9.91
N ARG A 119 -6.00 -1.04 -9.04
CA ARG A 119 -6.05 -0.08 -7.93
C ARG A 119 -6.15 1.36 -8.44
N SER A 120 -5.38 1.71 -9.47
CA SER A 120 -5.40 3.07 -10.02
C SER A 120 -6.69 3.40 -10.77
N ALA A 121 -7.29 2.40 -11.44
CA ALA A 121 -8.60 2.54 -12.06
C ALA A 121 -9.66 2.81 -10.99
N GLU A 122 -9.67 2.03 -9.91
CA GLU A 122 -10.61 2.24 -8.81
C GLU A 122 -10.43 3.59 -8.14
N GLN A 123 -9.19 3.97 -7.81
CA GLN A 123 -8.89 5.29 -7.26
C GLN A 123 -9.40 6.41 -8.16
N TYR A 124 -9.32 6.26 -9.48
CA TYR A 124 -9.83 7.25 -10.42
C TYR A 124 -11.38 7.29 -10.46
N ARG A 125 -12.07 6.14 -10.34
CA ARG A 125 -13.55 6.10 -10.22
C ARG A 125 -14.05 6.92 -9.04
N LEU A 126 -13.32 6.94 -7.93
CA LEU A 126 -13.69 7.67 -6.72
C LEU A 126 -13.72 9.20 -6.89
N ASN A 127 -13.23 9.75 -8.01
CA ASN A 127 -13.45 11.16 -8.36
C ASN A 127 -14.89 11.46 -8.81
N PHE A 128 -15.66 10.44 -9.19
CA PHE A 128 -16.99 10.57 -9.78
C PHE A 128 -18.07 9.91 -8.93
N ILE A 129 -17.73 8.88 -8.16
CA ILE A 129 -18.67 8.12 -7.33
C ILE A 129 -18.18 8.02 -5.89
N THR A 130 -19.12 7.89 -4.96
CA THR A 130 -18.80 7.58 -3.56
C THR A 130 -18.82 6.07 -3.33
N ALA A 131 -17.80 5.55 -2.64
CA ALA A 131 -17.70 4.13 -2.32
C ALA A 131 -18.72 3.69 -1.26
N GLY A 132 -19.21 2.45 -1.37
CA GLY A 132 -20.00 1.78 -0.35
C GLY A 132 -21.24 1.08 -0.92
N SER A 133 -21.44 -0.18 -0.54
CA SER A 133 -22.55 -1.02 -1.04
C SER A 133 -23.93 -0.44 -0.73
N GLY A 134 -24.10 0.17 0.45
CA GLY A 134 -25.35 0.87 0.81
C GLY A 134 -25.65 2.08 -0.08
N GLN A 135 -24.61 2.81 -0.52
CA GLN A 135 -24.78 3.94 -1.43
C GLN A 135 -25.13 3.46 -2.85
N THR A 136 -24.54 2.34 -3.29
CA THR A 136 -24.86 1.75 -4.60
C THR A 136 -26.34 1.41 -4.72
N MET A 137 -26.95 0.79 -3.69
CA MET A 137 -28.39 0.47 -3.71
C MET A 137 -29.24 1.74 -3.80
N ALA A 138 -28.90 2.78 -3.02
CA ALA A 138 -29.62 4.05 -3.08
C ALA A 138 -29.51 4.73 -4.45
N TYR A 139 -28.33 4.71 -5.10
CA TYR A 139 -28.16 5.27 -6.44
C TYR A 139 -28.95 4.52 -7.52
N GLN A 140 -28.99 3.19 -7.44
CA GLN A 140 -29.77 2.37 -8.37
C GLN A 140 -31.27 2.66 -8.24
N GLN A 141 -31.78 2.74 -7.00
CA GLN A 141 -33.17 3.06 -6.72
C GLN A 141 -33.54 4.46 -7.22
N LYS A 142 -32.68 5.47 -6.95
CA LYS A 142 -32.88 6.84 -7.43
C LYS A 142 -32.92 6.92 -8.97
N LEU A 143 -32.07 6.16 -9.66
CA LEU A 143 -32.09 6.11 -11.12
C LEU A 143 -33.38 5.49 -11.67
N GLU A 144 -33.88 4.42 -11.05
CA GLU A 144 -35.15 3.81 -11.43
C GLU A 144 -36.32 4.79 -11.26
N GLU A 145 -36.40 5.46 -10.11
CA GLU A 145 -37.43 6.47 -9.84
C GLU A 145 -37.31 7.67 -10.79
N ALA A 146 -36.09 8.16 -11.04
CA ALA A 146 -35.85 9.24 -12.00
C ALA A 146 -36.36 8.88 -13.40
N ARG A 147 -36.10 7.65 -13.87
CA ARG A 147 -36.61 7.18 -15.16
C ARG A 147 -38.13 7.09 -15.20
N LYS A 148 -38.77 6.69 -14.09
CA LYS A 148 -40.24 6.69 -13.98
C LYS A 148 -40.82 8.10 -14.09
N VAL A 149 -40.25 9.08 -13.36
CA VAL A 149 -40.70 10.49 -13.43
C VAL A 149 -40.50 11.08 -14.83
N VAL A 150 -39.39 10.77 -15.51
CA VAL A 150 -39.14 11.24 -16.88
C VAL A 150 -40.15 10.65 -17.88
N ALA A 151 -40.56 9.39 -17.68
CA ALA A 151 -41.56 8.73 -18.53
C ALA A 151 -43.00 9.16 -18.23
N ASP A 152 -43.30 9.42 -16.95
CA ASP A 152 -44.61 9.85 -16.45
C ASP A 152 -44.43 11.00 -15.44
N PRO A 153 -44.54 12.27 -15.88
CA PRO A 153 -44.39 13.44 -15.00
C PRO A 153 -45.41 13.51 -13.87
N ASP A 154 -46.58 12.87 -14.04
CA ASP A 154 -47.70 12.91 -13.10
C ASP A 154 -47.69 11.72 -12.12
N ILE A 155 -46.64 10.90 -12.15
CA ILE A 155 -46.49 9.75 -11.26
C ILE A 155 -46.63 10.15 -9.77
N ALA A 156 -47.37 9.33 -9.03
CA ALA A 156 -47.67 9.57 -7.63
C ALA A 156 -46.39 9.60 -6.76
N ASP A 157 -46.32 10.54 -5.82
CA ASP A 157 -45.13 10.76 -4.98
C ASP A 157 -44.70 9.52 -4.19
N ALA A 158 -45.67 8.68 -3.78
CA ALA A 158 -45.41 7.43 -3.06
C ALA A 158 -44.62 6.39 -3.88
N GLU A 159 -44.66 6.48 -5.22
CA GLU A 159 -43.93 5.59 -6.13
C GLU A 159 -42.50 6.06 -6.40
N VAL A 160 -42.18 7.32 -6.07
CA VAL A 160 -40.88 7.97 -6.32
C VAL A 160 -40.36 8.76 -5.10
N PRO A 161 -40.33 8.15 -3.90
CA PRO A 161 -40.09 8.87 -2.65
C PRO A 161 -38.69 9.49 -2.56
N HIS A 162 -37.66 8.93 -3.19
CA HIS A 162 -36.32 9.50 -3.16
C HIS A 162 -36.23 10.76 -4.02
N ILE A 163 -36.86 10.76 -5.19
CA ILE A 163 -36.91 11.95 -6.07
C ILE A 163 -37.67 13.08 -5.39
N VAL A 164 -38.80 12.78 -4.74
CA VAL A 164 -39.60 13.77 -4.00
C VAL A 164 -38.77 14.38 -2.87
N ALA A 165 -38.08 13.55 -2.08
CA ALA A 165 -37.26 14.01 -0.97
C ALA A 165 -36.12 14.94 -1.45
N GLU A 166 -35.37 14.54 -2.48
CA GLU A 166 -34.26 15.36 -2.99
C GLU A 166 -34.73 16.63 -3.70
N ALA A 167 -35.81 16.55 -4.49
CA ALA A 167 -36.41 17.73 -5.11
C ALA A 167 -36.87 18.75 -4.06
N GLY A 168 -37.44 18.27 -2.95
CA GLY A 168 -37.85 19.11 -1.82
C GLY A 168 -36.68 19.77 -1.09
N VAL A 169 -35.56 19.06 -0.90
CA VAL A 169 -34.33 19.62 -0.30
C VAL A 169 -33.72 20.70 -1.19
N ASP A 170 -33.71 20.49 -2.50
CA ASP A 170 -33.09 21.40 -3.46
C ASP A 170 -34.03 22.52 -3.97
N GLY A 171 -35.31 22.47 -3.60
CA GLY A 171 -36.31 23.46 -4.00
C GLY A 171 -36.64 23.45 -5.50
N VAL A 172 -36.51 22.29 -6.17
CA VAL A 172 -36.76 22.11 -7.61
C VAL A 172 -37.96 21.20 -7.84
N SER A 173 -38.45 21.10 -9.09
CA SER A 173 -39.51 20.15 -9.42
C SER A 173 -38.99 18.70 -9.43
N LYS A 174 -39.90 17.73 -9.27
CA LYS A 174 -39.58 16.29 -9.42
C LYS A 174 -38.97 16.00 -10.79
N MET A 175 -39.50 16.62 -11.84
CA MET A 175 -39.02 16.47 -13.22
C MET A 175 -37.59 16.99 -13.36
N ASP A 176 -37.29 18.20 -12.85
CA ASP A 176 -35.94 18.76 -12.92
C ASP A 176 -34.93 17.89 -12.17
N LYS A 177 -35.30 17.40 -10.97
CA LYS A 177 -34.46 16.49 -10.19
C LYS A 177 -34.22 15.16 -10.92
N ALA A 178 -35.27 14.57 -11.50
CA ALA A 178 -35.17 13.33 -12.25
C ALA A 178 -34.26 13.48 -13.49
N GLN A 179 -34.41 14.56 -14.25
CA GLN A 179 -33.56 14.85 -15.41
C GLN A 179 -32.10 15.05 -15.01
N GLN A 180 -31.82 15.74 -13.89
CA GLN A 180 -30.46 15.87 -13.35
C GLN A 180 -29.83 14.51 -13.06
N ILE A 181 -30.55 13.63 -12.35
CA ILE A 181 -30.05 12.30 -11.99
C ILE A 181 -29.78 11.44 -13.24
N VAL A 182 -30.71 11.43 -14.21
CA VAL A 182 -30.52 10.70 -15.47
C VAL A 182 -29.31 11.25 -16.24
N ALA A 183 -29.19 12.57 -16.38
CA ALA A 183 -28.06 13.18 -17.06
C ALA A 183 -26.71 12.90 -16.37
N THR A 184 -26.65 12.93 -15.04
CA THR A 184 -25.46 12.55 -14.27
C THR A 184 -25.10 11.08 -14.49
N PHE A 185 -26.09 10.18 -14.51
CA PHE A 185 -25.85 8.77 -14.77
C PHE A 185 -25.34 8.52 -16.19
N ASP A 186 -25.91 9.18 -17.19
CA ASP A 186 -25.50 9.04 -18.59
C ASP A 186 -24.06 9.55 -18.80
N ALA A 187 -23.69 10.68 -18.17
CA ALA A 187 -22.30 11.16 -18.17
C ALA A 187 -21.35 10.15 -17.50
N TRP A 188 -21.76 9.56 -16.38
CA TRP A 188 -20.98 8.52 -15.70
C TRP A 188 -20.82 7.26 -16.56
N GLN A 189 -21.83 6.83 -17.32
CA GLN A 189 -21.71 5.66 -18.20
C GLN A 189 -20.58 5.83 -19.23
N ILE A 190 -20.46 7.02 -19.83
CA ILE A 190 -19.41 7.34 -20.80
C ILE A 190 -18.03 7.26 -20.12
N ILE A 191 -17.88 7.91 -18.97
CA ILE A 191 -16.61 7.94 -18.21
C ILE A 191 -16.24 6.53 -17.76
N SER A 192 -17.18 5.78 -17.18
CA SER A 192 -16.95 4.41 -16.70
C SER A 192 -16.52 3.48 -17.82
N ALA A 193 -17.14 3.58 -19.01
CA ALA A 193 -16.76 2.80 -20.18
C ALA A 193 -15.33 3.12 -20.64
N GLY A 194 -14.95 4.39 -20.67
CA GLY A 194 -13.58 4.77 -21.05
C GLY A 194 -12.52 4.36 -20.02
N ILE A 195 -12.85 4.39 -18.72
CA ILE A 195 -11.97 3.85 -17.66
C ILE A 195 -11.76 2.36 -17.91
N GLU A 196 -12.83 1.62 -18.18
CA GLU A 196 -12.77 0.18 -18.42
C GLU A 196 -11.98 -0.16 -19.69
N ALA A 197 -12.16 0.60 -20.77
CA ALA A 197 -11.39 0.44 -22.00
C ALA A 197 -9.89 0.65 -21.77
N LYS A 198 -9.49 1.72 -21.05
CA LYS A 198 -8.09 1.97 -20.69
C LYS A 198 -7.53 0.85 -19.79
N ARG A 199 -8.29 0.41 -18.79
CA ARG A 199 -7.91 -0.68 -17.88
C ARG A 199 -7.65 -1.98 -18.61
N MET A 200 -8.57 -2.39 -19.49
CA MET A 200 -8.45 -3.63 -20.25
C MET A 200 -7.35 -3.56 -21.30
N THR A 201 -7.14 -2.40 -21.92
CA THR A 201 -6.01 -2.14 -22.83
C THR A 201 -4.67 -2.32 -22.11
N ALA A 202 -4.51 -1.68 -20.95
CA ALA A 202 -3.28 -1.81 -20.15
C ALA A 202 -3.00 -3.26 -19.74
N LYS A 203 -4.02 -4.02 -19.33
CA LYS A 203 -3.85 -5.44 -18.99
C LYS A 203 -3.43 -6.30 -20.17
N ARG A 204 -4.01 -6.05 -21.34
CA ARG A 204 -3.60 -6.71 -22.59
C ARG A 204 -2.14 -6.40 -22.91
N ASP A 205 -1.74 -5.13 -22.81
CA ASP A 205 -0.37 -4.69 -23.13
C ASP A 205 0.65 -5.23 -22.11
N ILE A 206 0.30 -5.30 -20.82
CA ILE A 206 1.11 -5.97 -19.78
C ILE A 206 1.29 -7.46 -20.10
N ALA A 207 0.23 -8.15 -20.53
CA ALA A 207 0.31 -9.56 -20.88
C ALA A 207 1.27 -9.80 -22.05
N ALA A 208 1.23 -8.93 -23.06
CA ALA A 208 2.05 -8.99 -24.26
C ALA A 208 3.50 -8.50 -24.07
N ALA A 209 3.80 -7.75 -23.00
CA ALA A 209 5.14 -7.22 -22.76
C ALA A 209 6.19 -8.33 -22.59
N GLU A 210 7.34 -8.17 -23.24
CA GLU A 210 8.48 -9.07 -23.20
C GLU A 210 9.61 -8.54 -22.29
N THR A 211 9.52 -7.27 -21.90
CA THR A 211 10.52 -6.63 -21.04
C THR A 211 9.92 -5.93 -19.83
N ALA A 212 10.76 -5.72 -18.80
CA ALA A 212 10.34 -5.01 -17.59
C ALA A 212 9.92 -3.57 -17.86
N ASP A 213 10.57 -2.90 -18.82
CA ASP A 213 10.25 -1.50 -19.15
C ASP A 213 8.94 -1.39 -19.93
N GLU A 214 8.64 -2.35 -20.80
CA GLU A 214 7.32 -2.45 -21.44
C GLU A 214 6.21 -2.68 -20.41
N VAL A 215 6.41 -3.56 -19.42
CA VAL A 215 5.43 -3.76 -18.35
C VAL A 215 5.20 -2.47 -17.56
N LYS A 216 6.27 -1.74 -17.20
CA LYS A 216 6.17 -0.46 -16.49
C LYS A 216 5.43 0.60 -17.33
N ALA A 217 5.73 0.68 -18.62
CA ALA A 217 5.10 1.61 -19.54
C ALA A 217 3.61 1.31 -19.71
N ALA A 218 3.24 0.05 -19.94
CA ALA A 218 1.84 -0.38 -20.05
C ALA A 218 1.05 -0.14 -18.76
N ALA A 219 1.68 -0.26 -17.59
CA ALA A 219 1.07 0.01 -16.30
C ALA A 219 0.93 1.51 -15.96
N ALA A 220 1.54 2.41 -16.74
CA ALA A 220 1.51 3.85 -16.52
C ALA A 220 0.29 4.52 -17.20
N VAL A 221 -0.91 4.07 -16.83
CA VAL A 221 -2.16 4.51 -17.47
C VAL A 221 -2.44 5.98 -17.18
N GLN A 222 -2.64 6.77 -18.24
CA GLN A 222 -3.08 8.16 -18.15
C GLN A 222 -4.61 8.20 -18.09
N TRP A 223 -5.15 8.37 -16.88
CA TRP A 223 -6.59 8.38 -16.67
C TRP A 223 -7.25 9.65 -17.19
N ALA A 224 -6.60 10.82 -17.13
CA ALA A 224 -7.19 12.08 -17.61
C ALA A 224 -7.74 11.99 -19.05
N GLY A 225 -8.81 12.76 -19.31
CA GLY A 225 -9.47 12.82 -20.62
C GLY A 225 -10.28 11.55 -20.96
N VAL A 226 -10.81 10.85 -19.96
CA VAL A 226 -11.96 9.95 -20.17
C VAL A 226 -13.23 10.75 -20.31
#